data_AF-A0A0F7S7U7-F1
#
_entry.id   AF-A0A0F7S7U7-F1
#
_cell.length_a   1.000
_cell.length_b   1.000
_cell.length_c   1.000
_cell.angle_alpha   90.00
_cell.angle_beta   90.00
_cell.angle_gamma   90.00
#
_symmetry.space_group_name_H-M   'P 1'
#
loop_
_entity.id
_entity.type
_entity.pdbx_description
1 polymer ?
#
loop_
_entity_poly.entity_id
_entity_poly.type
_entity_poly.pdbx_seq_one_letter_code
_entity_poly.pdbx_strand_id
1 'polypeptide(L)'
;MIDFWKTYKTPAGWTATVCYCSKFEYDLENKSEEHYQFAGKDWCSETQLDAPDKPIELTCFHMMGANTFKARGDAGDANLAISRDEKKCEWKDKVLSCRA
;
A
#
# COMPACT_ATOMS: atom_id res chain seq x y z
N MET A 1 18.45 -0.55 -10.62
CA MET A 1 17.04 -0.86 -10.31
C MET A 1 16.26 0.43 -10.38
N ILE A 2 15.27 0.52 -11.26
CA ILE A 2 14.32 1.63 -11.22
C ILE A 2 13.45 1.34 -10.00
N ASP A 3 13.64 2.17 -8.99
CA ASP A 3 12.86 2.23 -7.77
C ASP A 3 11.40 2.46 -8.20
N PHE A 4 10.64 1.37 -8.36
CA PHE A 4 9.27 1.36 -8.89
C PHE A 4 8.43 2.46 -8.22
N TRP A 5 8.70 2.67 -6.93
CA TRP A 5 8.07 3.65 -6.05
C TRP A 5 8.44 5.11 -6.32
N LYS A 6 9.66 5.42 -6.78
CA LYS A 6 10.07 6.82 -7.05
C LYS A 6 9.35 7.44 -8.23
N THR A 7 8.86 6.62 -9.16
CA THR A 7 8.18 7.10 -10.38
C THR A 7 6.67 6.86 -10.36
N TYR A 8 6.16 6.06 -9.42
CA TYR A 8 4.75 5.72 -9.36
C TYR A 8 3.90 6.88 -8.81
N LYS A 9 3.17 7.54 -9.72
CA LYS A 9 2.17 8.54 -9.39
C LYS A 9 0.80 7.90 -9.29
N THR A 10 0.05 8.25 -8.26
CA THR A 10 -1.37 7.90 -8.13
C THR A 10 -2.14 8.41 -9.37
N PRO A 11 -2.75 7.52 -10.18
CA PRO A 11 -3.60 7.91 -11.30
C PRO A 11 -4.75 8.84 -10.90
N ALA A 12 -5.22 9.63 -11.85
CA ALA A 12 -6.30 10.59 -11.60
C ALA A 12 -7.58 9.86 -11.14
N GLY A 13 -8.14 10.31 -10.01
CA GLY A 13 -9.33 9.72 -9.37
C GLY A 13 -9.02 8.81 -8.18
N TRP A 14 -7.77 8.39 -7.99
CA TRP A 14 -7.36 7.58 -6.84
C TRP A 14 -6.75 8.47 -5.76
N THR A 15 -6.95 8.10 -4.50
CA THR A 15 -6.43 8.84 -3.34
C THR A 15 -5.15 8.21 -2.81
N ALA A 16 -5.01 6.89 -2.89
CA ALA A 16 -3.77 6.20 -2.56
C ALA A 16 -3.61 4.86 -3.30
N THR A 17 -2.37 4.40 -3.38
CA THR A 17 -1.98 3.04 -3.72
C THR A 17 -1.22 2.47 -2.54
N VAL A 18 -1.63 1.29 -2.09
CA VAL A 18 -1.02 0.58 -0.97
C VAL A 18 -0.55 -0.77 -1.46
N CYS A 19 0.70 -1.10 -1.16
CA CYS A 19 1.25 -2.43 -1.36
C CYS A 19 1.76 -2.94 -0.03
N TYR A 20 1.20 -4.06 0.42
CA TYR A 20 1.42 -4.57 1.76
C TYR A 20 1.73 -6.06 1.71
N CYS A 21 2.66 -6.52 2.54
CA CYS A 21 3.10 -7.90 2.58
C CYS A 21 1.90 -8.85 2.77
N SER A 22 1.71 -9.76 1.80
CA SER A 22 0.56 -10.68 1.72
C SER A 22 0.48 -11.64 2.91
N LYS A 23 1.56 -11.79 3.68
CA LYS A 23 1.58 -12.60 4.90
C LYS A 23 0.92 -11.91 6.10
N PHE A 24 0.74 -10.60 6.04
CA PHE A 24 0.14 -9.83 7.13
C PHE A 24 -1.30 -9.47 6.81
N GLU A 25 -2.13 -9.48 7.86
CA GLU A 25 -3.49 -9.00 7.77
C GLU A 25 -3.55 -7.47 7.71
N TYR A 26 -4.58 -6.97 7.05
CA TYR A 26 -4.93 -5.56 7.02
C TYR A 26 -6.44 -5.41 7.00
N ASP A 27 -6.93 -4.30 7.54
CA ASP A 27 -8.31 -3.90 7.34
C ASP A 27 -8.38 -2.83 6.26
N LEU A 28 -9.41 -2.94 5.44
CA LEU A 28 -9.84 -1.86 4.57
C LEU A 28 -11.31 -1.61 4.87
N GLU A 29 -11.65 -0.38 5.20
CA GLU A 29 -12.99 0.01 5.63
C GLU A 29 -14.02 -0.23 4.52
N ASN A 30 -13.70 0.15 3.28
CA ASN A 30 -14.59 -0.05 2.14
C ASN A 30 -13.88 -0.78 0.98
N LYS A 31 -14.36 -1.98 0.65
CA LYS A 31 -13.87 -2.81 -0.48
C LYS A 31 -14.80 -2.78 -1.70
N SER A 32 -15.79 -1.88 -1.74
CA SER A 32 -16.63 -1.71 -2.93
C SER A 32 -15.81 -1.20 -4.12
N GLU A 33 -16.26 -1.51 -5.33
CA GLU A 33 -15.58 -1.09 -6.57
C GLU A 33 -15.46 0.44 -6.72
N GLU A 34 -16.27 1.21 -5.97
CA GLU A 34 -16.22 2.68 -5.96
C GLU A 34 -15.07 3.23 -5.11
N HIS A 35 -14.60 2.47 -4.13
CA HIS A 35 -13.62 2.92 -3.12
C HIS A 35 -12.33 2.10 -3.08
N TYR A 36 -12.31 0.97 -3.81
CA TYR A 36 -11.23 0.02 -3.83
C TYR A 36 -11.07 -0.63 -5.20
N GLN A 37 -9.82 -0.80 -5.63
CA GLN A 37 -9.48 -1.61 -6.79
C GLN A 37 -8.25 -2.45 -6.50
N PHE A 38 -8.35 -3.77 -6.71
CA PHE A 38 -7.18 -4.64 -6.65
C PHE A 38 -6.24 -4.34 -7.84
N ALA A 39 -4.95 -4.14 -7.56
CA ALA A 39 -3.95 -3.80 -8.57
C ALA A 39 -3.18 -5.03 -9.04
N GLY A 40 -2.78 -5.90 -8.10
CA GLY A 40 -1.96 -7.06 -8.39
C GLY A 40 -1.29 -7.64 -7.16
N LYS A 41 -0.62 -8.77 -7.38
CA LYS A 41 0.38 -9.29 -6.44
C LYS A 41 1.74 -9.21 -7.12
N ASP A 42 2.70 -8.65 -6.43
CA ASP A 42 4.06 -8.52 -6.94
C ASP A 42 5.08 -9.03 -5.92
N TRP A 43 6.27 -9.36 -6.38
CA TRP A 43 7.35 -9.84 -5.52
C TRP A 43 8.38 -8.74 -5.34
N CYS A 44 8.52 -8.26 -4.11
CA CYS A 44 9.63 -7.39 -3.77
C CYS A 44 10.84 -8.26 -3.42
N SER A 45 11.92 -8.10 -4.19
CA SER A 45 13.20 -8.77 -3.95
C SER A 45 14.17 -7.91 -3.11
N GLU A 46 13.68 -6.83 -2.48
CA GLU A 46 14.54 -6.04 -1.61
C GLU A 46 15.12 -6.90 -0.50
N THR A 47 16.44 -6.83 -0.42
CA THR A 47 17.29 -7.58 0.47
C THR A 47 16.95 -7.19 1.90
N GLN A 48 16.15 -8.00 2.60
CA GLN A 48 16.05 -7.84 4.05
C GLN A 48 17.45 -8.05 4.63
N LEU A 49 17.94 -7.09 5.43
CA LEU A 49 19.25 -7.17 6.09
C LEU A 49 19.43 -8.47 6.89
N ASP A 50 18.31 -9.09 7.31
CA ASP A 50 18.28 -10.31 8.13
C ASP A 50 17.84 -11.57 7.37
N ALA A 51 17.43 -11.46 6.10
CA ALA A 51 17.01 -12.58 5.25
C ALA A 51 17.14 -12.24 3.75
N PRO A 52 18.38 -12.14 3.23
CA PRO A 52 18.69 -11.51 1.94
C PRO A 52 18.04 -12.13 0.69
N ASP A 53 17.45 -13.32 0.76
CA ASP A 53 17.03 -14.09 -0.43
C ASP A 53 15.56 -14.56 -0.44
N LYS A 54 14.70 -14.06 0.45
CA LYS A 54 13.28 -14.46 0.43
C LYS A 54 12.44 -13.37 -0.23
N PRO A 55 11.97 -13.58 -1.48
CA PRO A 55 11.09 -12.61 -2.12
C PRO A 55 9.82 -12.46 -1.28
N ILE A 56 9.43 -11.21 -1.02
CA ILE A 56 8.24 -10.88 -0.24
C ILE A 56 7.11 -10.67 -1.22
N GLU A 57 6.08 -11.51 -1.11
CA GLU A 57 4.85 -11.30 -1.86
C GLU A 57 4.12 -10.09 -1.27
N LEU A 58 3.90 -9.06 -2.08
CA LEU A 58 3.10 -7.89 -1.73
C LEU A 58 1.75 -8.00 -2.44
N THR A 59 0.68 -7.68 -1.73
CA THR A 59 -0.64 -7.44 -2.30
C THR A 59 -0.82 -5.94 -2.47
N CYS A 60 -1.08 -5.53 -3.70
CA CYS A 60 -1.24 -4.14 -4.10
C CYS A 60 -2.69 -3.80 -4.43
N PHE A 61 -3.15 -2.64 -3.99
CA PHE A 61 -4.47 -2.11 -4.31
C PHE A 61 -4.52 -0.60 -4.27
N HIS A 62 -5.56 -0.06 -4.88
CA HIS A 62 -5.85 1.36 -4.97
C HIS A 62 -7.04 1.69 -4.08
N MET A 63 -6.92 2.82 -3.37
CA MET A 63 -7.98 3.44 -2.61
C MET A 63 -8.52 4.62 -3.42
N MET A 64 -9.84 4.75 -3.46
CA MET A 64 -10.55 5.78 -4.20
C MET A 64 -11.47 6.56 -3.25
N GLY A 65 -11.42 7.88 -3.35
CA GLY A 65 -12.18 8.78 -2.47
C GLY A 65 -11.86 8.57 -0.98
N ALA A 66 -12.89 8.72 -0.15
CA ALA A 66 -12.79 8.50 1.28
C ALA A 66 -12.74 7.00 1.61
N ASN A 67 -11.66 6.56 2.26
CA ASN A 67 -11.46 5.17 2.67
C ASN A 67 -10.35 5.10 3.72
N THR A 68 -10.32 4.02 4.51
CA THR A 68 -9.33 3.80 5.56
C THR A 68 -8.66 2.44 5.40
N PHE A 69 -7.33 2.42 5.34
CA PHE A 69 -6.51 1.20 5.41
C PHE A 69 -5.81 1.15 6.76
N LYS A 70 -5.78 -0.03 7.40
CA LYS A 70 -5.05 -0.27 8.66
C LYS A 70 -4.18 -1.50 8.55
N ALA A 71 -2.87 -1.32 8.72
CA ALA A 71 -1.94 -2.44 8.81
C ALA A 71 -2.03 -3.11 10.20
N ARG A 72 -2.27 -4.42 10.26
CA ARG A 72 -2.32 -5.18 11.52
C ARG A 72 -0.98 -5.80 11.91
N GLY A 73 -0.12 -6.01 10.93
CA GLY A 73 1.21 -6.59 11.11
C GLY A 73 2.31 -5.53 11.24
N ASP A 74 3.50 -5.91 10.78
CA ASP A 74 4.60 -4.97 10.65
C ASP A 74 4.36 -4.04 9.46
N ALA A 75 4.53 -2.74 9.71
CA ALA A 75 4.32 -1.66 8.74
C ALA A 75 5.63 -0.91 8.45
N GLY A 76 6.78 -1.54 8.74
CA GLY A 76 8.08 -1.04 8.35
C GLY A 76 8.30 -1.06 6.84
N ASP A 77 9.37 -0.38 6.40
CA ASP A 77 9.66 -0.10 5.00
C ASP A 77 9.76 -1.35 4.11
N ALA A 78 10.15 -2.50 4.70
CA ALA A 78 10.23 -3.78 4.00
C ALA A 78 8.86 -4.45 3.73
N ASN A 79 7.81 -4.02 4.42
CA ASN A 79 6.50 -4.70 4.44
C ASN A 79 5.36 -3.84 3.92
N LEU A 80 5.57 -2.54 3.77
CA LEU A 80 4.56 -1.57 3.38
C LEU A 80 5.13 -0.49 2.48
N ALA A 81 4.51 -0.30 1.31
CA ALA A 81 4.72 0.86 0.45
C ALA A 81 3.39 1.58 0.24
N ILE A 82 3.39 2.92 0.44
CA ILE A 82 2.22 3.77 0.24
C ILE A 82 2.60 4.93 -0.70
N SER A 83 1.91 5.04 -1.82
CA SER A 83 1.91 6.23 -2.67
C SER A 83 0.54 6.90 -2.54
N ARG A 84 0.48 8.15 -2.08
CA ARG A 84 -0.78 8.82 -1.73
C ARG A 84 -0.81 10.29 -2.15
N ASP A 85 -2.00 10.83 -2.33
CA ASP A 85 -2.21 12.28 -2.39
C ASP A 85 -2.12 12.86 -0.96
N GLU A 86 -1.02 13.54 -0.65
CA GLU A 86 -0.78 14.13 0.68
C GLU A 86 -1.80 15.20 1.08
N LYS A 87 -2.57 15.77 0.15
CA LYS A 87 -3.65 16.71 0.47
C LYS A 87 -4.93 15.99 0.87
N LYS A 88 -5.08 14.72 0.51
CA LYS A 88 -6.28 13.91 0.74
C LYS A 88 -6.07 12.78 1.73
N CYS A 89 -4.84 12.34 1.95
CA CYS A 89 -4.55 11.17 2.75
C CYS A 89 -3.47 11.45 3.79
N GLU A 90 -3.69 10.94 4.99
CA GLU A 90 -2.76 10.99 6.11
C GLU A 90 -2.39 9.57 6.54
N TRP A 91 -1.11 9.33 6.80
CA TRP A 91 -0.62 8.09 7.41
C TRP A 91 -0.13 8.39 8.82
N LYS A 92 -0.76 7.74 9.79
CA LYS A 92 -0.42 7.89 11.20
C LYS A 92 -0.77 6.61 11.95
N ASP A 93 0.10 6.19 12.87
CA ASP A 93 -0.15 5.06 13.77
C ASP A 93 -0.61 3.77 13.04
N LYS A 94 0.02 3.45 11.90
CA LYS A 94 -0.31 2.31 11.01
C LYS A 94 -1.67 2.38 10.32
N VAL A 95 -2.27 3.57 10.25
CA VAL A 95 -3.55 3.82 9.60
C VAL A 95 -3.36 4.85 8.50
N LEU A 96 -3.83 4.52 7.29
CA LEU A 96 -3.95 5.42 6.16
C LEU A 96 -5.40 5.85 6.05
N SER A 97 -5.68 7.11 6.32
CA SER A 97 -7.02 7.69 6.21
C SER A 97 -7.05 8.66 5.04
N CYS A 98 -7.94 8.42 4.08
CA CYS A 98 -8.14 9.25 2.90
C CYS A 98 -9.52 9.93 2.95
N ARG A 99 -9.62 11.14 2.40
CA ARG A 99 -10.86 11.88 2.16
C ARG A 99 -11.09 12.10 0.66
N ALA A 100 -12.35 12.33 0.28
CA ALA A 100 -12.73 12.66 -1.10
C ALA A 100 -12.08 13.96 -1.59
#